data_AF-A0A496VJ65-F1
#
_entry.id   AF-A0A496VJ65-F1
#
_cell.length_a   1.000
_cell.length_b   1.000
_cell.length_c   1.000
_cell.angle_alpha   90.00
_cell.angle_beta   90.00
_cell.angle_gamma   90.00
#
_symmetry.space_group_name_H-M   'P 1'
#
loop_
_entity.id
_entity.type
_entity.pdbx_description
1 polymer ?
#
loop_
_entity_poly.entity_id
_entity_poly.type
_entity_poly.pdbx_seq_one_letter_code
_entity_poly.pdbx_strand_id
1 'polypeptide(L)' 'MFFGNKILKVNTDGLDKLVKSCAIRVITAFDAYDIISAHPKKQIHIQAGNIKSNMQRNNELLIQGQIPSSIIQR' A
#
# COMPACT_ATOMS: atom_id res chain seq x y z
N MET A 1 22.65 7.42 4.58
CA MET A 1 21.42 7.85 3.88
C MET A 1 21.23 6.91 2.69
N PHE A 2 20.39 5.86 2.81
CA PHE A 2 20.22 4.84 1.76
C PHE A 2 18.78 4.91 1.21
N PHE A 3 18.53 5.81 0.25
CA PHE A 3 17.28 5.90 -0.49
C PHE A 3 17.40 5.24 -1.87
N GLY A 4 17.94 4.02 -1.93
CA GLY A 4 17.71 3.14 -3.08
C GLY A 4 16.33 2.51 -2.93
N ASN A 5 15.56 2.42 -4.02
CA ASN A 5 14.32 1.64 -4.04
C ASN A 5 14.65 0.19 -3.65
N LYS A 6 14.46 -0.14 -2.36
CA LYS A 6 14.63 -1.50 -1.86
C LYS A 6 13.40 -2.28 -2.27
N ILE A 7 13.48 -2.95 -3.41
CA ILE A 7 12.50 -3.97 -3.79
C ILE A 7 12.74 -5.16 -2.86
N LEU A 8 11.79 -5.41 -1.98
CA LEU A 8 11.81 -6.53 -1.03
C LEU A 8 10.84 -7.59 -1.53
N LYS A 9 11.33 -8.82 -1.71
CA LYS A 9 10.48 -9.95 -2.07
C LYS A 9 9.88 -10.51 -0.78
N VAL A 10 8.60 -10.85 -0.80
CA VAL A 10 7.90 -11.43 0.35
C VAL A 10 7.13 -12.67 -0.11
N ASN A 11 7.04 -13.67 0.77
CA ASN A 11 6.17 -14.81 0.52
C ASN A 11 4.70 -14.39 0.66
N THR A 12 3.86 -14.70 -0.34
CA THR A 12 2.42 -14.43 -0.35
C THR A 12 1.69 -15.09 0.82
N ASP A 13 2.08 -16.31 1.21
CA ASP A 13 1.45 -17.03 2.32
C ASP A 13 1.68 -16.33 3.68
N GLY A 14 2.85 -15.71 3.83
CA GLY A 14 3.19 -14.92 5.02
C GLY A 14 2.38 -13.63 5.07
N LEU A 15 2.18 -13.00 3.92
CA LEU A 15 1.40 -11.77 3.80
C LEU A 15 -0.08 -12.00 4.13
N ASP A 16 -0.68 -13.06 3.59
CA ASP A 16 -2.07 -13.43 3.86
C ASP A 16 -2.34 -13.69 5.35
N LYS A 17 -1.39 -14.32 6.05
CA LYS A 17 -1.49 -14.52 7.50
C LYS A 17 -1.51 -13.19 8.26
N LEU A 18 -0.69 -12.22 7.84
CA LEU A 18 -0.65 -10.89 8.46
C LEU A 18 -1.91 -10.08 8.19
N VAL A 19 -2.52 -10.24 7.01
CA VAL A 19 -3.83 -9.63 6.72
C VAL A 19 -4.90 -10.25 7.62
N LYS A 20 -4.95 -11.59 7.71
CA LYS A 20 -5.93 -12.32 8.53
C LYS A 20 -5.79 -12.04 10.03
N SER A 21 -4.58 -11.78 10.51
CA SER A 21 -4.33 -11.41 11.91
C SER A 21 -4.52 -9.92 12.19
N CYS A 22 -4.96 -9.12 11.21
CA CYS A 22 -5.09 -7.66 11.28
C CYS A 22 -3.77 -6.93 11.60
N ALA A 23 -2.62 -7.58 11.42
CA ALA A 23 -1.31 -6.96 11.63
C ALA A 23 -0.95 -5.97 10.51
N ILE A 24 -1.51 -6.18 9.31
CA ILE A 24 -1.41 -5.27 8.18
C ILE A 24 -2.79 -5.05 7.54
N ARG A 25 -2.97 -3.89 6.94
CA ARG A 25 -4.14 -3.55 6.14
C ARG A 25 -3.71 -3.37 4.68
N VAL A 26 -4.39 -4.05 3.78
CA VAL A 26 -4.28 -3.82 2.33
C VAL A 26 -5.22 -2.69 1.96
N ILE A 27 -4.71 -1.71 1.21
CA ILE A 27 -5.43 -0.54 0.72
C ILE A 27 -5.37 -0.61 -0.81
N THR A 28 -6.52 -0.83 -1.42
CA THR A 28 -6.67 -0.87 -2.87
C THR A 28 -6.66 0.54 -3.48
N ALA A 29 -6.62 0.63 -4.81
CA ALA A 29 -6.75 1.91 -5.50
C ALA A 29 -8.08 2.63 -5.20
N PHE A 30 -9.16 1.89 -4.96
CA PHE A 30 -10.45 2.46 -4.59
C PHE A 30 -10.44 2.96 -3.14
N ASP A 31 -9.89 2.18 -2.22
CA ASP A 31 -9.74 2.60 -0.82
C ASP A 31 -8.88 3.86 -0.72
N ALA A 32 -7.77 3.92 -1.47
CA ALA A 32 -6.90 5.09 -1.52
C ALA A 32 -7.65 6.33 -2.03
N TYR A 33 -8.46 6.18 -3.08
CA TYR A 33 -9.31 7.24 -3.58
C TYR A 33 -10.30 7.72 -2.50
N ASP A 34 -11.01 6.82 -1.84
CA ASP A 34 -12.02 7.17 -0.84
C ASP A 34 -11.38 7.85 0.38
N ILE A 35 -10.25 7.34 0.87
CA ILE A 35 -9.48 7.92 1.98
C ILE A 35 -9.02 9.35 1.65
N ILE A 36 -8.46 9.56 0.45
CA ILE A 36 -7.98 10.88 0.02
C ILE A 36 -9.16 11.83 -0.22
N SER A 37 -10.24 11.32 -0.82
CA SER A 37 -11.45 12.09 -1.14
C SER A 37 -12.16 12.59 0.11
N ALA A 38 -12.13 11.81 1.20
CA ALA A 38 -12.68 12.21 2.50
C ALA A 38 -11.95 13.39 3.17
N HIS A 39 -10.80 13.84 2.65
CA HIS A 39 -9.98 14.90 3.23
C HIS A 39 -9.79 16.10 2.27
N PRO A 40 -10.86 16.85 1.93
CA PRO A 40 -10.81 17.93 0.93
C PRO A 40 -9.89 19.10 1.32
N LYS A 41 -9.57 19.25 2.62
CA LYS A 41 -8.65 20.29 3.11
C LYS A 41 -7.18 20.01 2.74
N LYS A 42 -6.83 18.79 2.33
CA LYS A 42 -5.47 18.43 1.93
C LYS A 42 -5.28 18.67 0.44
N GLN A 43 -4.16 19.28 0.03
CA GLN A 43 -3.88 19.53 -1.39
C GLN A 43 -3.89 18.26 -2.24
N ILE A 44 -3.48 17.11 -1.69
CA ILE A 44 -3.48 15.81 -2.38
C ILE A 44 -4.88 15.36 -2.83
N HIS A 45 -5.94 15.91 -2.25
CA HIS A 45 -7.32 15.62 -2.63
C HIS A 45 -7.57 15.80 -4.14
N ILE A 46 -7.03 16.86 -4.74
CA ILE A 46 -7.20 17.15 -6.18
C ILE A 46 -6.57 16.07 -7.08
N GLN A 47 -5.63 15.28 -6.54
CA GLN A 47 -4.92 14.23 -7.26
C GLN A 47 -5.52 12.84 -7.02
N ALA A 48 -6.60 12.70 -6.24
CA ALA A 48 -7.17 11.40 -5.87
C ALA A 48 -7.46 10.51 -7.08
N GLY A 49 -8.07 11.08 -8.13
CA GLY A 49 -8.38 10.35 -9.37
C GLY A 49 -7.13 9.90 -10.13
N ASN A 50 -6.11 10.75 -10.21
CA ASN A 50 -4.83 10.42 -10.86
C ASN A 50 -4.08 9.32 -10.11
N ILE A 51 -4.07 9.38 -8.77
CA ILE A 51 -3.47 8.35 -7.91
C ILE A 51 -4.15 7.01 -8.13
N LYS A 52 -5.49 6.98 -8.08
CA LYS A 52 -6.28 5.77 -8.36
C LYS A 52 -5.94 5.19 -9.74
N SER A 53 -5.96 6.02 -10.78
CA SER A 53 -5.68 5.58 -12.16
C SER A 53 -4.27 5.02 -12.31
N ASN A 54 -3.27 5.66 -11.71
CA ASN A 54 -1.89 5.18 -11.75
C ASN A 54 -1.73 3.84 -11.03
N MET A 55 -2.32 3.69 -9.84
CA MET A 55 -2.28 2.43 -9.09
C MET A 55 -2.94 1.29 -9.88
N GLN A 56 -4.09 1.54 -10.52
CA GLN A 56 -4.77 0.54 -11.34
C GLN A 56 -3.93 0.14 -12.55
N ARG A 57 -3.36 1.11 -13.27
CA ARG A 57 -2.51 0.85 -14.44
C ARG A 57 -1.29 0.01 -14.08
N ASN A 58 -0.72 0.22 -12.90
CA ASN A 58 0.48 -0.46 -12.44
C ASN A 58 0.19 -1.74 -11.64
N ASN A 59 -1.09 -2.10 -11.44
CA ASN A 59 -1.52 -3.17 -10.51
C ASN A 59 -0.91 -3.03 -9.11
N GLU A 60 -0.83 -1.80 -8.59
CA GLU A 60 -0.27 -1.49 -7.29
C GLU A 60 -1.30 -1.60 -6.16
N LEU A 61 -0.82 -2.03 -4.99
CA LEU A 61 -1.56 -2.05 -3.74
C LEU A 61 -0.69 -1.40 -2.66
N LEU A 62 -1.33 -0.71 -1.72
CA LEU A 62 -0.63 -0.14 -0.56
C LEU A 62 -0.83 -1.05 0.65
N ILE A 63 0.21 -1.20 1.45
CA ILE A 63 0.16 -1.95 2.70
C ILE A 63 0.43 -1.00 3.85
N GLN A 64 -0.52 -0.89 4.76
CA GLN A 64 -0.37 -0.14 6.00
C GLN A 64 -0.11 -1.12 7.14
N GLY A 65 1.03 -0.97 7.83
CA GLY A 65 1.40 -1.80 8.98
C GLY A 65 2.89 -2.09 9.02
N GLN A 66 3.29 -2.98 9.92
CA GLN A 66 4.68 -3.44 10.03
C GLN A 66 4.82 -4.81 9.37
N ILE A 67 5.79 -4.95 8.46
CA ILE A 67 6.15 -6.21 7.82
C ILE A 67 7.34 -6.80 8.61
N PRO A 68 7.17 -7.95 9.29
CA PRO A 68 8.27 -8.60 10.01
C PRO A 68 9.40 -8.98 9.06
N SER A 69 10.66 -8.80 9.48
CA SER A 69 11.82 -9.16 8.65
C SER A 69 11.91 -10.66 8.35
N SER A 70 11.32 -11.50 9.20
CA SER A 70 11.29 -12.96 9.05
C SER A 70 10.54 -13.45 7.81
N ILE A 71 9.64 -12.64 7.24
CA ILE A 71 8.87 -13.01 6.04
C ILE A 71 9.43 -12.39 4.74
N ILE A 72 10.49 -11.59 4.86
CA ILE A 72 11.17 -10.95 3.73
C ILE A 72 12.20 -11.93 3.17
N GLN A 73 12.02 -12.29 1.90
CA GLN A 73 12.98 -13.08 1.13
C GLN A 73 14.11 -12.14 0.65
N ARG A 74 15.35 -12.56 0.88
CA ARG A 74 16.54 -11.88 0.36
C ARG A 74 16.82 -12.27 -1.08
#